data_AF-A0A962YKP3-F1
#
_entry.id   AF-A0A962YKP3-F1
#
_cell.length_a   1.000
_cell.length_b   1.000
_cell.length_c   1.000
_cell.angle_alpha   90.00
_cell.angle_beta   90.00
_cell.angle_gamma   90.00
#
_symmetry.space_group_name_H-M   'P 1'
#
loop_
_entity.id
_entity.type
_entity.pdbx_description
1 polymer ?
#
loop_
_entity_poly.entity_id
_entity_poly.type
_entity_poly.pdbx_seq_one_letter_code
_entity_poly.pdbx_strand_id
1 'polypeptide(L)' 'MNTQCCDVVIHIDEELQDDDIHELSRDISCVPGVYSACVNDRARHLMLVDYDPEGVHAAELLSVVRQHGVGAELVGL' A
#
# COMPACT_ATOMS: atom_id res chain seq x y z
N MET A 1 -18.63 -17.51 -1.60
CA MET A 1 -17.73 -16.59 -2.33
C MET A 1 -16.39 -16.70 -1.63
N ASN A 2 -15.37 -17.26 -2.30
CA ASN A 2 -14.02 -17.37 -1.75
C ASN A 2 -13.38 -16.01 -1.99
N THR A 3 -13.44 -15.14 -1.00
CA THR A 3 -12.76 -13.84 -1.08
C THR A 3 -11.29 -14.11 -0.84
N GLN A 4 -10.48 -14.13 -1.90
CA GLN A 4 -9.05 -14.33 -1.77
C GLN A 4 -8.45 -13.01 -1.25
N CYS A 5 -8.14 -12.95 0.05
CA CYS A 5 -7.42 -11.81 0.60
C CYS A 5 -5.93 -12.08 0.47
N CYS A 6 -5.21 -11.20 -0.23
CA CYS A 6 -3.77 -11.21 -0.30
C CYS A 6 -3.21 -9.98 0.42
N ASP A 7 -2.15 -10.19 1.18
CA ASP A 7 -1.35 -9.14 1.77
C ASP A 7 -0.10 -8.88 0.92
N VAL A 8 0.25 -7.60 0.78
CA VAL A 8 1.53 -7.19 0.19
C VAL A 8 2.17 -6.11 1.04
N VAL A 9 3.50 -6.15 1.12
CA VAL A 9 4.27 -5.09 1.74
C VAL A 9 4.84 -4.19 0.65
N ILE A 10 4.63 -2.88 0.80
CA ILE A 10 5.25 -1.86 -0.02
C ILE A 10 6.32 -1.19 0.83
N HIS A 11 7.56 -1.26 0.39
CA HIS A 11 8.66 -0.49 0.95
C HIS A 11 8.72 0.87 0.28
N ILE A 12 8.89 1.92 1.05
CA ILE A 12 8.96 3.30 0.61
C ILE A 12 10.38 3.77 0.93
N ASP A 13 11.15 4.19 -0.07
CA ASP A 13 12.56 4.55 0.12
C ASP A 13 12.76 5.75 1.05
N GLU A 14 11.74 6.61 1.13
CA GLU A 14 11.77 7.86 1.88
C GLU A 14 11.07 7.74 3.24
N GLU A 15 11.58 8.51 4.21
CA GLU A 15 10.91 8.66 5.50
C GLU A 15 9.73 9.63 5.36
N LEU A 16 8.52 9.07 5.25
CA LEU A 16 7.29 9.85 5.21
C LEU A 16 6.95 10.44 6.59
N GLN A 17 6.40 11.66 6.59
CA GLN A 17 5.84 12.25 7.80
C GLN A 17 4.46 11.66 8.10
N ASP A 18 3.97 11.86 9.32
CA ASP A 18 2.68 11.32 9.78
C ASP A 18 1.51 11.76 8.88
N ASP A 19 1.57 12.98 8.35
CA ASP A 19 0.54 13.55 7.44
C ASP A 19 0.55 12.82 6.08
N ASP A 20 1.74 12.68 5.46
CA ASP A 20 1.89 11.97 4.18
C ASP A 20 1.50 10.50 4.27
N ILE A 21 1.81 9.85 5.39
CA ILE A 21 1.40 8.45 5.68
C ILE A 21 -0.13 8.35 5.72
N HIS A 22 -0.78 9.32 6.36
CA HIS A 22 -2.23 9.30 6.51
C HIS A 22 -2.94 9.58 5.18
N GLU A 23 -2.39 10.47 4.35
CA GLU A 23 -2.89 10.67 2.98
C GLU A 23 -2.68 9.42 2.14
N LEU A 24 -1.46 8.87 2.11
CA LEU A 24 -1.13 7.69 1.31
C LEU A 24 -1.99 6.46 1.66
N SER A 25 -2.15 6.18 2.95
CA SER A 25 -3.01 5.09 3.42
C SER A 25 -4.47 5.29 3.03
N ARG A 26 -4.96 6.54 3.06
CA ARG A 26 -6.32 6.88 2.66
C ARG A 26 -6.51 6.76 1.15
N ASP A 27 -5.56 7.19 0.34
CA ASP A 27 -5.59 7.06 -1.12
C ASP A 27 -5.58 5.57 -1.53
N ILE A 28 -4.68 4.77 -0.96
CA ILE A 28 -4.65 3.33 -1.23
C ILE A 28 -5.95 2.66 -0.75
N SER A 29 -6.47 3.02 0.43
CA SER A 29 -7.73 2.48 0.93
C SER A 29 -8.95 2.90 0.09
N CYS A 30 -8.85 3.94 -0.74
CA CYS A 30 -9.90 4.31 -1.70
C CYS A 30 -9.84 3.49 -2.99
N VAL A 31 -8.77 2.73 -3.23
CA VAL A 31 -8.65 1.90 -4.43
C VAL A 31 -9.65 0.74 -4.38
N PRO A 32 -10.49 0.56 -5.41
CA PRO A 32 -11.45 -0.54 -5.44
C PRO A 32 -10.72 -1.89 -5.43
N GLY A 33 -11.07 -2.74 -4.46
CA GLY A 33 -10.40 -4.02 -4.24
C GLY A 33 -9.41 -4.02 -3.09
N VAL A 34 -9.08 -2.86 -2.50
CA VAL A 34 -8.32 -2.79 -1.26
C VAL A 34 -9.25 -2.97 -0.06
N TYR A 35 -8.86 -3.85 0.86
CA TYR A 35 -9.53 -4.06 2.14
C TYR A 35 -8.97 -3.19 3.24
N SER A 36 -7.65 -3.08 3.32
CA SER A 36 -6.98 -2.26 4.32
C SER A 36 -5.60 -1.84 3.86
N ALA A 37 -5.15 -0.69 4.35
CA ALA A 37 -3.86 -0.11 4.02
C ALA A 37 -3.32 0.57 5.28
N CYS A 38 -2.22 0.05 5.84
CA CYS A 38 -1.67 0.54 7.10
C CYS A 38 -0.15 0.59 7.03
N VAL A 39 0.43 1.62 7.63
CA VAL A 39 1.88 1.77 7.72
C VAL A 39 2.36 1.27 9.07
N ASN A 40 3.55 0.68 9.10
CA ASN A 40 4.12 0.15 10.34
C ASN A 40 4.66 1.30 11.20
N ASP A 41 4.11 1.48 12.41
CA ASP A 41 4.55 2.50 13.38
C ASP A 41 6.05 2.44 13.70
N ARG A 42 6.64 1.23 13.69
CA ARG A 42 8.07 1.04 13.95
C ARG A 42 8.95 1.26 12.72
N ALA A 43 8.36 1.14 11.53
CA ALA A 43 9.03 1.24 10.24
C ALA A 43 8.14 2.03 9.29
N ARG A 44 8.21 3.36 9.38
CA ARG A 44 7.36 4.30 8.61
C ARG A 44 7.52 4.18 7.09
N HIS A 45 8.57 3.50 6.65
CA HIS A 45 8.83 3.14 5.26
C HIS A 45 8.19 1.80 4.84
N LEU A 46 7.50 1.08 5.72
CA LEU A 46 6.83 -0.19 5.39
C LEU A 46 5.32 -0.03 5.49
N MET A 47 4.65 -0.26 4.37
CA MET A 47 3.21 -0.23 4.28
C MET A 47 2.67 -1.61 3.96
N LEU A 48 1.74 -2.09 4.77
CA LEU A 48 1.01 -3.32 4.53
C LEU A 48 -0.32 -2.98 3.85
N VAL A 49 -0.62 -3.67 2.76
CA VAL A 49 -1.88 -3.51 2.04
C VAL A 49 -2.54 -4.87 1.89
N ASP A 50 -3.73 -5.00 2.45
CA ASP A 50 -4.63 -6.13 2.26
C ASP A 50 -5.55 -5.82 1.09
N TYR A 51 -5.55 -6.67 0.06
CA TYR A 51 -6.32 -6.45 -1.15
C TYR A 51 -6.83 -7.76 -1.76
N ASP A 52 -7.80 -7.63 -2.65
CA ASP A 52 -8.33 -8.70 -3.48
C ASP A 52 -7.54 -8.77 -4.80
N PRO A 53 -6.74 -9.83 -5.04
CA PRO A 53 -5.93 -9.96 -6.24
C PRO A 53 -6.74 -10.25 -7.50
N GLU A 54 -8.04 -10.56 -7.38
CA GLU A 54 -8.94 -10.67 -8.53
C GLU A 54 -9.44 -9.29 -8.99
N GLY A 55 -9.49 -8.31 -8.09
CA GLY A 55 -9.95 -6.95 -8.34
C GLY A 55 -8.84 -5.91 -8.58
N VAL A 56 -7.72 -5.99 -7.85
CA VAL A 56 -6.59 -5.06 -7.97
C VAL A 56 -5.27 -5.80 -7.86
N HIS A 57 -4.26 -5.38 -8.62
CA HIS A 57 -2.92 -5.97 -8.56
C HIS A 57 -1.96 -5.12 -7.72
N ALA A 58 -1.01 -5.77 -7.04
CA ALA A 58 0.02 -5.09 -6.27
C ALA A 58 0.81 -4.03 -7.07
N ALA A 59 1.01 -4.25 -8.38
CA ALA A 59 1.68 -3.28 -9.26
C ALA A 59 0.89 -1.97 -9.44
N GLU A 60 -0.45 -2.03 -9.41
CA GLU A 60 -1.30 -0.84 -9.46
C GLU A 60 -1.21 -0.08 -8.14
N LEU A 61 -1.25 -0.79 -7.01
CA LEU A 61 -1.05 -0.21 -5.68
C LEU A 61 0.30 0.51 -5.58
N LEU A 62 1.37 -0.13 -6.08
CA LEU A 62 2.69 0.47 -6.17
C LEU A 62 2.68 1.75 -7.02
N SER A 63 1.96 1.75 -8.14
CA SER A 63 1.86 2.92 -9.02
C SER A 63 1.12 4.08 -8.35
N VAL A 64 0.13 3.82 -7.49
CA VAL A 64 -0.52 4.85 -6.66
C VAL A 64 0.50 5.47 -5.71
N VAL A 65 1.28 4.65 -4.99
CA VAL A 65 2.32 5.15 -4.08
C VAL A 65 3.34 6.03 -4.79
N ARG A 66 3.81 5.60 -5.96
CA ARG A 66 4.80 6.35 -6.75
C ARG A 66 4.24 7.67 -7.31
N GLN A 67 2.92 7.81 -7.45
CA GLN A 67 2.30 9.07 -7.88
C GLN A 67 2.37 10.16 -6.81
N HIS A 68 2.56 9.82 -5.54
CA HIS A 68 2.85 10.79 -4.48
C HIS A 68 4.28 11.36 -4.56
N GLY A 69 5.07 10.94 -5.55
CA GLY A 69 6.43 11.45 -5.77
C GLY A 69 7.50 10.72 -4.96
N VAL A 70 7.15 9.63 -4.30
CA VAL A 70 8.08 8.82 -3.49
C VAL A 70 8.59 7.59 -4.23
N GLY A 71 9.84 7.21 -3.92
CA GLY A 71 10.38 5.91 -4.25
C GLY A 71 9.65 4.82 -3.47
N ALA A 72 9.15 3.81 -4.19
CA ALA A 72 8.54 2.66 -3.56
C ALA A 72 8.79 1.39 -4.36
N GLU A 73 8.87 0.27 -3.63
CA GLU A 73 9.13 -1.07 -4.15
C GLU A 73 8.21 -2.09 -3.47
N LEU A 74 7.83 -3.14 -4.20
CA LEU A 74 7.07 -4.24 -3.65
C LEU A 74 8.01 -5.21 -2.93
N VAL A 75 7.67 -5.53 -1.68
CA VAL A 75 8.38 -6.48 -0.83
C VAL A 75 7.46 -7.65 -0.52
N GLY A 76 7.90 -8.84 -0.91
CA GLY A 76 7.11 -10.07 -0.78
C GLY A 76 6.62 -10.56 -2.14
N LEU A 77 7.10 -11.74 -2.53
CA LEU A 77 6.69 -12.47 -3.72
C LEU A 77 6.52 -13.94 -3.34
#